data_AF-A0A0D5YX51-F1
#
_entry.id   AF-A0A0D5YX51-F1
#
_cell.length_a   1.000
_cell.length_b   1.000
_cell.length_c   1.000
_cell.angle_alpha   90.00
_cell.angle_beta   90.00
_cell.angle_gamma   90.00
#
_symmetry.space_group_name_H-M   'P 1'
#
loop_
_entity.id
_entity.type
_entity.pdbx_description
1 polymer ?
#
loop_
_entity_poly.entity_id
_entity_poly.type
_entity_poly.pdbx_seq_one_letter_code
_entity_poly.pdbx_strand_id
1 'polypeptide(L)'
;MGKFEVKTDNSGEFRFNLKAANGQVILSSEGYTTKAACENGIESVRKNSQDDARFERKTAKNGKHYFNLKAGNGQVIGSSQMYADESGMENGIASVKKNAPDAPVEEV
;
A
#
# COMPACT_ATOMS: atom_id res chain seq x y z
N MET A 1 16.29 -0.24 2.11
CA MET A 1 15.24 0.02 1.10
C MET A 1 14.00 -0.75 1.53
N GLY A 2 12.80 -0.30 1.18
CA GLY A 2 11.58 -1.11 1.41
C GLY A 2 11.49 -2.30 0.46
N LYS A 3 10.46 -3.12 0.61
CA LYS A 3 10.16 -4.27 -0.26
C LYS A 3 8.66 -4.54 -0.33
N PHE A 4 8.20 -5.10 -1.45
CA PHE A 4 6.88 -5.71 -1.57
C PHE A 4 6.97 -7.18 -1.19
N GLU A 5 6.14 -7.62 -0.26
CA GLU A 5 5.95 -9.05 0.04
C GLU A 5 4.61 -9.52 -0.51
N VAL A 6 4.63 -10.47 -1.43
CA VAL A 6 3.45 -11.10 -2.02
C VAL A 6 3.20 -12.43 -1.34
N LYS A 7 1.97 -12.67 -0.89
CA LYS A 7 1.54 -13.94 -0.32
C LYS A 7 0.22 -14.39 -0.91
N THR A 8 -0.01 -15.70 -0.87
CA THR A 8 -1.33 -16.29 -1.12
C THR A 8 -2.03 -16.48 0.21
N ASP A 9 -3.26 -16.00 0.35
CA ASP A 9 -4.05 -16.22 1.56
C ASP A 9 -4.74 -17.59 1.56
N ASN A 10 -5.40 -17.93 2.67
CA ASN A 10 -6.11 -19.20 2.83
C ASN A 10 -7.29 -19.38 1.85
N SER A 11 -7.74 -18.31 1.22
CA SER A 11 -8.80 -18.30 0.21
C SER A 11 -8.24 -18.44 -1.21
N GLY A 12 -6.92 -18.54 -1.37
CA GLY A 12 -6.25 -18.64 -2.67
C GLY A 12 -6.08 -17.28 -3.37
N GLU A 13 -6.35 -16.17 -2.70
CA GLU A 13 -6.15 -14.83 -3.26
C GLU A 13 -4.71 -14.35 -3.01
N PHE A 14 -4.16 -13.64 -3.99
CA PHE A 14 -2.85 -13.01 -3.91
C PHE A 14 -2.99 -11.64 -3.25
N ARG A 15 -2.14 -11.36 -2.27
CA ARG A 15 -2.08 -10.05 -1.59
C ARG A 15 -0.64 -9.61 -1.50
N PHE A 16 -0.41 -8.30 -1.55
CA PHE A 16 0.91 -7.74 -1.26
C PHE A 16 0.89 -6.77 -0.08
N ASN A 17 2.02 -6.71 0.62
CA ASN A 17 2.33 -5.66 1.58
C ASN A 17 3.57 -4.90 1.12
N LEU A 18 3.52 -3.57 1.17
CA LEU A 18 4.74 -2.76 1.12
C LEU A 18 5.28 -2.64 2.54
N LYS A 19 6.52 -3.07 2.74
CA LYS A 19 7.27 -2.86 3.98
C LYS A 19 8.31 -1.76 3.81
N ALA A 20 8.40 -0.88 4.80
CA ALA A 20 9.51 0.06 4.92
C ALA A 20 10.82 -0.68 5.26
N ALA A 21 11.95 0.01 5.16
CA ALA A 21 13.27 -0.57 5.44
C ALA A 21 13.44 -1.14 6.87
N ASN A 22 12.62 -0.70 7.82
CA ASN A 22 12.59 -1.21 9.20
C ASN A 22 11.66 -2.43 9.37
N GLY A 23 11.10 -2.98 8.28
CA GLY A 23 10.18 -4.13 8.30
C GLY A 23 8.72 -3.79 8.60
N GLN A 24 8.40 -2.54 8.90
CA GLN A 24 7.02 -2.11 9.17
C GLN A 24 6.18 -2.15 7.89
N VAL A 25 4.99 -2.75 7.97
CA VAL A 25 4.01 -2.69 6.88
C VAL A 25 3.42 -1.28 6.81
N ILE A 26 3.57 -0.62 5.67
CA ILE A 26 3.11 0.75 5.43
C ILE A 26 1.96 0.83 4.42
N LEU A 27 1.73 -0.23 3.65
CA LEU A 27 0.60 -0.35 2.73
C LEU A 27 0.25 -1.83 2.54
N SER A 28 -1.04 -2.14 2.46
CA SER A 28 -1.56 -3.48 2.20
C SER A 28 -2.57 -3.45 1.06
N SER A 29 -2.51 -4.42 0.15
CA SER A 29 -3.45 -4.53 -0.96
C SER A 29 -4.76 -5.22 -0.55
N GLU A 30 -5.77 -5.09 -1.41
CA GLU A 30 -6.89 -6.03 -1.44
C GLU A 30 -6.47 -7.39 -2.02
N GLY A 31 -7.38 -8.37 -2.01
CA GLY A 31 -7.16 -9.70 -2.58
C GLY A 31 -7.29 -9.66 -4.10
N TYR A 32 -6.33 -10.28 -4.78
CA TYR A 32 -6.34 -10.47 -6.23
C TYR A 32 -6.57 -11.94 -6.55
N THR A 33 -7.40 -12.22 -7.55
CA THR A 33 -7.70 -13.59 -7.98
C THR A 33 -6.57 -14.24 -8.78
N THR A 34 -5.60 -13.46 -9.26
CA THR A 34 -4.45 -13.95 -10.03
C THR A 34 -3.16 -13.23 -9.62
N LYS A 35 -2.04 -13.94 -9.72
CA LYS A 35 -0.70 -13.38 -9.47
C LYS A 35 -0.39 -12.19 -10.38
N ALA A 36 -0.72 -12.30 -11.68
CA ALA A 36 -0.53 -11.23 -12.64
C ALA A 36 -1.31 -9.95 -12.27
N ALA A 37 -2.54 -10.08 -11.75
CA ALA A 37 -3.30 -8.93 -11.27
C ALA A 37 -2.67 -8.30 -10.02
N CYS A 38 -2.12 -9.11 -9.12
CA CYS A 38 -1.37 -8.67 -7.95
C CYS A 38 -0.11 -7.86 -8.35
N GLU A 39 0.68 -8.39 -9.30
CA GLU A 39 1.86 -7.73 -9.86
C GLU A 39 1.51 -6.40 -10.55
N ASN A 40 0.43 -6.36 -11.34
CA ASN A 40 -0.09 -5.11 -11.91
C ASN A 40 -0.53 -4.11 -10.83
N GLY A 41 -1.07 -4.60 -9.71
CA GLY A 41 -1.35 -3.79 -8.53
C GLY A 41 -0.09 -3.14 -7.96
N ILE A 42 1.01 -3.88 -7.85
CA ILE A 42 2.32 -3.36 -7.40
C ILE A 42 2.83 -2.29 -8.36
N GLU A 43 2.82 -2.52 -9.68
CA GLU A 43 3.24 -1.50 -10.65
C GLU A 43 2.38 -0.24 -10.57
N SER A 44 1.07 -0.41 -10.34
CA SER A 44 0.16 0.70 -10.11
C SER A 44 0.53 1.47 -8.84
N VAL A 45 0.90 0.79 -7.74
CA VAL A 45 1.37 1.44 -6.52
C VAL A 45 2.66 2.21 -6.79
N ARG A 46 3.66 1.62 -7.46
CA ARG A 46 4.91 2.30 -7.82
C ARG A 46 4.64 3.61 -8.54
N LYS A 47 3.83 3.57 -9.59
CA LYS A 47 3.48 4.75 -10.40
C LYS A 47 2.71 5.80 -9.60
N ASN A 48 1.61 5.40 -8.95
CA ASN A 48 0.70 6.35 -8.32
C ASN A 48 1.22 6.85 -6.97
N SER A 49 2.18 6.16 -6.35
CA SER A 49 2.82 6.63 -5.13
C SER A 49 3.51 7.99 -5.29
N GLN A 50 3.90 8.37 -6.50
CA GLN A 50 4.59 9.62 -6.77
C GLN A 50 3.65 10.83 -6.95
N ASP A 51 2.34 10.59 -6.98
CA ASP A 51 1.32 11.64 -7.11
C ASP A 51 0.53 11.77 -5.80
N ASP A 52 0.75 12.86 -5.06
CA ASP A 52 0.08 13.07 -3.77
C ASP A 52 -1.46 13.09 -3.89
N ALA A 53 -1.99 13.53 -5.03
CA ALA A 53 -3.42 13.58 -5.27
C ALA A 53 -4.07 12.17 -5.32
N ARG A 54 -3.26 11.11 -5.43
CA ARG A 54 -3.72 9.71 -5.39
C ARG A 54 -3.89 9.17 -3.98
N PHE A 55 -3.40 9.88 -2.96
CA PHE A 55 -3.58 9.51 -1.56
C PHE A 55 -4.88 10.13 -1.03
N GLU A 56 -5.90 9.28 -0.88
CA GLU A 56 -7.14 9.63 -0.20
C GLU A 56 -6.94 9.50 1.31
N ARG A 57 -6.80 10.64 1.99
CA ARG A 57 -6.69 10.76 3.45
C ARG A 57 -8.05 10.61 4.11
N LYS A 58 -8.14 9.82 5.17
CA LYS A 58 -9.41 9.44 5.80
C LYS A 58 -9.27 9.37 7.31
N THR A 59 -10.37 9.66 8.00
CA THR A 59 -10.53 9.43 9.44
C THR A 59 -11.62 8.41 9.66
N ALA A 60 -11.29 7.32 10.36
CA ALA A 60 -12.24 6.29 10.71
C ALA A 60 -13.11 6.74 11.89
N LYS A 61 -14.26 6.06 12.10
CA LYS A 61 -15.23 6.41 13.16
C LYS A 61 -14.64 6.38 14.58
N ASN A 62 -13.56 5.65 14.79
CA ASN A 62 -12.82 5.55 16.06
C ASN A 62 -11.77 6.67 16.21
N GLY A 63 -11.78 7.69 15.35
CA GLY A 63 -10.84 8.82 15.38
C GLY A 63 -9.46 8.52 14.81
N LYS A 64 -9.19 7.29 14.34
CA LYS A 64 -7.91 6.93 13.74
C LYS A 64 -7.79 7.43 12.31
N HIS A 65 -6.60 7.86 11.92
CA HIS A 65 -6.30 8.38 10.59
C HIS A 65 -5.72 7.27 9.72
N TYR A 66 -6.04 7.24 8.43
CA TYR A 66 -5.48 6.29 7.48
C TYR A 66 -5.59 6.86 6.07
N PHE A 67 -4.89 6.26 5.11
CA PHE A 67 -5.01 6.65 3.72
C PHE A 67 -5.21 5.45 2.80
N ASN A 68 -5.89 5.69 1.69
CA ASN A 68 -5.96 4.79 0.56
C ASN A 68 -5.14 5.37 -0.59
N LEU A 69 -4.35 4.53 -1.26
CA LEU A 69 -3.75 4.89 -2.55
C LEU A 69 -4.67 4.46 -3.67
N LYS A 70 -4.99 5.36 -4.59
CA LYS A 70 -5.86 5.10 -5.75
C LYS A 70 -5.09 5.06 -7.05
N ALA A 71 -5.53 4.19 -7.96
CA ALA A 71 -5.07 4.18 -9.34
C ALA A 71 -5.69 5.31 -10.18
N GLY A 72 -5.23 5.44 -11.43
CA GLY A 72 -5.74 6.41 -12.41
C GLY A 72 -7.25 6.35 -12.60
N ASN A 73 -7.82 5.15 -12.55
CA ASN A 73 -9.26 4.87 -12.70
C ASN A 73 -10.06 5.02 -11.39
N GLY A 74 -9.44 5.46 -10.29
CA GLY A 74 -10.08 5.65 -8.99
C GLY A 74 -10.17 4.38 -8.11
N GLN A 75 -9.75 3.22 -8.60
CA GLN A 75 -9.71 1.98 -7.82
C GLN A 75 -8.70 2.11 -6.67
N VAL A 76 -9.06 1.62 -5.47
CA VAL A 76 -8.12 1.49 -4.35
C VAL A 76 -7.15 0.35 -4.66
N ILE A 77 -5.85 0.65 -4.63
CA ILE A 77 -4.77 -0.31 -4.91
C ILE A 77 -3.92 -0.61 -3.66
N GLY A 78 -4.15 0.13 -2.57
CA GLY A 78 -3.58 -0.19 -1.28
C GLY A 78 -4.14 0.72 -0.19
N SER A 79 -4.15 0.20 1.03
CA SER A 79 -4.64 0.90 2.23
C SER A 79 -3.56 0.86 3.30
N SER A 80 -3.38 1.98 4.00
CA SER A 80 -2.44 2.06 5.12
C SER A 80 -3.01 1.36 6.36
N GLN A 81 -2.14 1.18 7.36
CA GLN A 81 -2.61 0.92 8.73
C GLN A 81 -3.32 2.16 9.29
N MET A 82 -4.02 1.97 10.41
CA MET A 82 -4.62 3.05 11.19
C MET A 82 -3.59 3.73 12.09
N TYR A 83 -3.44 5.03 11.93
CA TYR A 83 -2.57 5.93 12.70
C TYR A 83 -3.34 6.61 13.82
N ALA A 84 -2.62 6.96 14.90
CA ALA A 84 -3.19 7.66 16.04
C ALA A 84 -3.55 9.11 15.74
N ASP A 85 -2.81 9.76 14.84
CA ASP A 85 -2.93 11.16 14.49
C ASP A 85 -2.59 11.39 13.00
N GLU A 86 -2.89 12.58 12.51
CA GLU A 86 -2.67 12.99 11.11
C GLU A 86 -1.18 13.04 10.74
N SER A 87 -0.31 13.46 11.68
CA SER A 87 1.14 13.50 11.44
C SER A 87 1.71 12.10 11.18
N GLY A 88 1.27 11.11 11.95
CA GLY A 88 1.63 9.70 11.73
C GLY A 88 1.19 9.21 10.35
N MET A 89 0.00 9.61 9.90
CA MET A 89 -0.51 9.28 8.57
C MET A 89 0.32 9.92 7.45
N GLU A 90 0.66 11.21 7.56
CA GLU A 90 1.51 11.89 6.57
C GLU A 90 2.92 11.29 6.51
N ASN A 91 3.48 10.89 7.66
CA ASN A 91 4.74 10.14 7.69
C ASN A 91 4.61 8.77 6.99
N GLY A 92 3.44 8.12 7.11
CA GLY A 92 3.10 6.93 6.35
C GLY A 92 3.11 7.17 4.84
N ILE A 93 2.45 8.24 4.38
CA ILE A 93 2.43 8.64 2.95
C ILE A 93 3.85 8.90 2.44
N ALA A 94 4.65 9.67 3.18
CA ALA A 94 6.05 9.94 2.84
C ALA A 94 6.88 8.64 2.78
N SER A 95 6.60 7.69 3.67
CA SER A 95 7.24 6.38 3.65
C SER A 95 6.87 5.59 2.40
N VAL A 96 5.59 5.58 1.99
CA VAL A 96 5.15 4.91 0.74
C VAL A 96 5.83 5.55 -0.48
N LYS A 97 5.81 6.89 -0.58
CA LYS A 97 6.49 7.66 -1.64
C LYS A 97 7.96 7.28 -1.79
N LYS A 98 8.65 7.11 -0.66
CA LYS A 98 10.08 6.79 -0.61
C LYS A 98 10.37 5.33 -0.95
N ASN A 99 9.55 4.40 -0.47
CA ASN A 99 9.87 2.98 -0.50
C ASN A 99 9.26 2.24 -1.69
N ALA A 100 8.16 2.73 -2.28
CA ALA A 100 7.46 2.01 -3.35
C ALA A 100 8.24 1.94 -4.68
N PRO A 101 8.79 3.03 -5.25
CA PRO A 101 9.22 3.07 -6.65
C PRO A 101 10.17 1.95 -7.07
N ASP A 102 11.17 1.67 -6.23
CA ASP A 102 12.25 0.73 -6.54
C ASP A 102 12.24 -0.50 -5.61
N ALA A 103 11.19 -0.67 -4.79
CA ALA A 103 11.11 -1.81 -3.87
C ALA A 103 11.10 -3.13 -4.66
N PRO A 104 12.00 -4.09 -4.34
CA PRO A 104 11.94 -5.43 -4.90
C PRO A 104 10.66 -6.14 -4.47
N VAL A 105 10.26 -7.14 -5.26
CA VAL A 105 9.14 -8.02 -4.95
C VAL A 105 9.68 -9.34 -4.44
N GLU A 106 9.20 -9.79 -3.29
CA GLU A 106 9.52 -11.06 -2.65
C GLU A 106 8.23 -11.86 -2.46
N GLU A 107 8.22 -13.12 -2.83
CA GLU A 107 7.14 -14.05 -2.50
C GLU A 107 7.41 -14.69 -1.13
N VAL A 108 6.39 -14.72 -0.26
CA VAL A 108 6.48 -15.20 1.13
C VAL A 108 5.37 -16.17 1.51
#